data_AF-A0A8S3VIA9-F1
#
_entry.id   AF-A0A8S3VIA9-F1
#
_cell.length_a   1.000
_cell.length_b   1.000
_cell.length_c   1.000
_cell.angle_alpha   90.00
_cell.angle_beta   90.00
_cell.angle_gamma   90.00
#
_symmetry.space_group_name_H-M   'P 1'
#
loop_
_entity.id
_entity.type
_entity.pdbx_description
1 polymer ?
#
loop_
_entity_poly.entity_id
_entity_poly.type
_entity_poly.pdbx_seq_one_letter_code
_entity_poly.pdbx_strand_id
1 'polypeptide(L)'
;MNGLSVNFNTDFTNVPEALTNISLYFNDTSDAQFTAGFPDYQVYQYRTCISDPSTFCFEKIGTFNNTELMMDKSKIREYDNTGNELLWPNINYAQCKESRRCSSCILQEVYDKVYFRNGDLIVAGIVPVYDGGTDDPLASPYGQLFPGKSIGLLILNSCDQPLLAQHKLLSILNNGLLLDNNTSVNVKSKLIGIAGPYSSSISVAVSDVLSKFGYVQVAYASTAVDLSDRNKYPYFTRVSTPDNRQTQAMMRIIKHSKYNSEYIQFVYSKGTYGEAGRDALRQEAVKAEVCIAQEIEVDDGENFNLIKEKLRKYPFAKIVILFLRSHQVEPITRIRSMGV
;
A
#
# COMPACT_ATOMS: atom_id res chain seq x y z
N MET A 1 -9.75 -15.54 -5.93
CA MET A 1 -9.32 -15.68 -4.53
C MET A 1 -10.48 -15.88 -3.56
N ASN A 2 -11.74 -15.68 -3.97
CA ASN A 2 -12.87 -16.02 -3.11
C ASN A 2 -12.74 -17.47 -2.61
N GLY A 3 -12.85 -17.66 -1.30
CA GLY A 3 -12.66 -18.96 -0.63
C GLY A 3 -11.22 -19.31 -0.26
N LEU A 4 -10.22 -18.48 -0.61
CA LEU A 4 -8.87 -18.64 -0.06
C LEU A 4 -8.87 -18.14 1.39
N SER A 5 -8.37 -18.99 2.28
CA SER A 5 -8.13 -18.67 3.67
C SER A 5 -6.72 -19.08 4.05
N VAL A 6 -6.06 -18.23 4.82
CA VAL A 6 -4.83 -18.56 5.54
C VAL A 6 -5.21 -18.75 7.00
N ASN A 7 -4.97 -19.93 7.53
CA ASN A 7 -5.17 -20.24 8.93
C ASN A 7 -3.81 -20.21 9.64
N PHE A 8 -3.64 -19.28 10.57
CA PHE A 8 -2.34 -19.07 11.18
C PHE A 8 -1.84 -20.30 11.97
N ASN A 9 -2.74 -21.11 12.53
CA ASN A 9 -2.38 -22.31 13.28
C ASN A 9 -1.86 -23.45 12.39
N THR A 10 -2.39 -23.59 11.17
CA THR A 10 -2.02 -24.70 10.27
C THR A 10 -0.95 -24.31 9.26
N ASP A 11 -0.91 -23.05 8.85
CA ASP A 11 -0.11 -22.62 7.70
C ASP A 11 1.26 -22.06 8.11
N PHE A 12 1.45 -21.80 9.40
CA PHE A 12 2.71 -21.30 9.95
C PHE A 12 3.12 -22.09 11.19
N THR A 13 4.42 -22.19 11.42
CA THR A 13 4.99 -22.75 12.65
C THR A 13 5.18 -21.65 13.70
N ASN A 14 5.20 -22.03 14.98
CA ASN A 14 5.49 -21.12 16.11
C ASN A 14 4.53 -19.93 16.22
N VAL A 15 3.23 -20.19 16.02
CA VAL A 15 2.18 -19.19 16.12
C VAL A 15 1.69 -19.04 17.56
N PRO A 16 1.66 -17.80 18.11
CA PRO A 16 1.10 -17.52 19.42
C PRO A 16 -0.34 -18.02 19.57
N GLU A 17 -0.69 -18.53 20.76
CA GLU A 17 -2.02 -19.05 21.06
C GLU A 17 -3.15 -18.05 20.70
N ALA A 18 -2.93 -16.75 20.91
CA ALA A 18 -3.89 -15.71 20.56
C ALA A 18 -4.20 -15.61 19.06
N LEU A 19 -3.29 -16.06 18.19
CA LEU A 19 -3.47 -16.05 16.74
C LEU A 19 -4.03 -17.39 16.21
N THR A 20 -4.11 -18.43 17.03
CA THR A 20 -4.52 -19.78 16.58
C THR A 20 -5.97 -19.84 16.10
N ASN A 21 -6.82 -18.94 16.59
CA ASN A 21 -8.23 -18.82 16.21
C ASN A 21 -8.49 -17.72 15.17
N ILE A 22 -7.44 -17.06 14.68
CA ILE A 22 -7.55 -16.04 13.63
C ILE A 22 -7.32 -16.74 12.30
N SER A 23 -8.23 -16.54 11.35
CA SER A 23 -7.96 -16.87 9.95
C SER A 23 -8.11 -15.62 9.10
N LEU A 24 -7.14 -15.39 8.21
CA LEU A 24 -7.27 -14.42 7.14
C LEU A 24 -8.08 -15.09 6.03
N TYR A 25 -9.20 -14.51 5.62
CA TYR A 25 -9.96 -14.96 4.47
C TYR A 25 -10.14 -13.80 3.50
N PHE A 26 -10.18 -14.11 2.21
CA PHE A 26 -10.55 -13.14 1.21
C PHE A 26 -12.07 -13.19 1.06
N ASN A 27 -12.74 -12.08 1.36
CA ASN A 27 -14.20 -11.98 1.22
C ASN A 27 -14.62 -11.99 -0.27
N ASP A 28 -15.91 -11.82 -0.53
CA ASP A 28 -16.44 -11.77 -1.90
C ASP A 28 -15.85 -10.62 -2.74
N THR A 29 -15.37 -9.54 -2.11
CA THR A 29 -14.63 -8.45 -2.77
C THR A 29 -13.14 -8.73 -2.92
N SER A 30 -12.67 -9.92 -2.51
CA SER A 30 -11.25 -10.30 -2.42
C SER A 30 -10.39 -9.31 -1.64
N ASP A 31 -11.01 -8.62 -0.69
CA ASP A 31 -10.31 -7.91 0.37
C ASP A 31 -9.94 -8.92 1.44
N ALA A 32 -8.71 -8.81 1.94
CA ALA A 32 -8.27 -9.54 3.12
C ALA A 32 -9.13 -9.16 4.33
N GLN A 33 -9.79 -10.15 4.92
CA GLN A 33 -10.59 -10.04 6.14
C GLN A 33 -10.05 -11.01 7.18
N PHE A 34 -10.22 -10.69 8.46
CA PHE A 34 -9.85 -11.58 9.55
C PHE A 34 -11.12 -12.13 10.20
N THR A 35 -11.12 -13.43 10.53
CA THR A 35 -12.18 -14.08 11.31
C THR A 35 -11.77 -14.10 12.79
N ALA A 36 -12.30 -13.15 13.57
CA ALA A 36 -12.46 -13.15 15.02
C ALA A 36 -13.16 -11.84 15.44
N GLY A 37 -14.12 -11.88 16.38
CA GLY A 37 -14.76 -10.69 16.94
C GLY A 37 -13.78 -9.90 17.81
N PHE A 38 -13.82 -8.56 17.76
CA PHE A 38 -12.82 -7.69 18.39
C PHE A 38 -13.08 -7.43 19.89
N PRO A 39 -12.21 -7.94 20.78
CA PRO A 39 -11.71 -7.21 21.96
C PRO A 39 -10.17 -7.03 21.88
N ASP A 40 -9.57 -6.37 22.89
CA ASP A 40 -8.14 -5.98 23.02
C ASP A 40 -7.16 -6.70 22.06
N TYR A 41 -6.64 -5.97 21.08
CA TYR A 41 -5.77 -6.52 20.05
C TYR A 41 -4.37 -6.71 20.63
N GLN A 42 -3.72 -7.80 20.26
CA GLN A 42 -2.29 -7.96 20.45
C GLN A 42 -1.62 -7.70 19.11
N VAL A 43 -0.59 -6.86 19.10
CA VAL A 43 0.15 -6.52 17.89
C VAL A 43 1.37 -7.43 17.82
N TYR A 44 1.47 -8.15 16.70
CA TYR A 44 2.58 -9.06 16.41
C TYR A 44 3.34 -8.61 15.18
N GLN A 45 4.64 -8.87 15.16
CA GLN A 45 5.50 -8.73 13.99
C GLN A 45 6.04 -10.11 13.62
N TYR A 46 5.92 -10.49 12.35
CA TYR A 46 6.59 -11.69 11.83
C TYR A 46 8.06 -11.36 11.54
N ARG A 47 8.98 -12.08 12.18
CA ARG A 47 10.42 -11.83 12.14
C ARG A 47 11.20 -13.08 12.55
N THR A 48 12.53 -13.03 12.51
CA THR A 48 13.38 -14.03 13.18
C THR A 48 13.06 -14.07 14.67
N CYS A 49 12.94 -15.27 15.23
CA CYS A 49 12.56 -15.44 16.63
C CYS A 49 13.67 -14.92 17.55
N ILE A 50 13.31 -14.19 18.61
CA ILE A 50 14.29 -13.79 19.63
C ILE A 50 14.88 -15.04 20.31
N SER A 51 14.06 -16.06 20.53
CA SER A 51 14.46 -17.32 21.17
C SER A 51 15.30 -18.22 20.28
N ASP A 52 15.13 -18.12 18.96
CA ASP A 52 15.82 -18.94 17.96
C ASP A 52 16.00 -18.16 16.65
N PRO A 53 17.15 -17.46 16.49
CA PRO A 53 17.40 -16.65 15.30
C PRO A 53 17.45 -17.44 13.98
N SER A 54 17.48 -18.78 14.01
CA SER A 54 17.47 -19.61 12.81
C SER A 54 16.08 -19.84 12.21
N THR A 55 15.02 -19.47 12.94
CA THR A 55 13.63 -19.66 12.54
C THR A 55 12.86 -18.35 12.56
N PHE A 56 11.71 -18.32 11.88
CA PHE A 56 10.80 -17.18 11.86
C PHE A 56 9.55 -17.46 12.70
N CYS A 57 9.04 -16.44 13.37
CA CYS A 57 7.80 -16.52 14.15
C CYS A 57 7.14 -15.15 14.33
N PHE A 58 5.90 -15.19 14.83
CA PHE A 58 5.16 -14.00 15.24
C PHE A 58 5.54 -13.61 16.66
N GLU A 59 6.12 -12.42 16.79
CA GLU A 59 6.62 -11.87 18.04
C GLU A 59 5.74 -10.72 18.52
N LYS A 60 5.32 -10.77 19.79
CA LYS A 60 4.40 -9.76 20.34
C LYS A 60 5.13 -8.44 20.57
N ILE A 61 4.78 -7.42 19.78
CA ILE A 61 5.37 -6.09 19.84
C ILE A 61 4.43 -5.04 20.44
N GLY A 62 3.19 -5.39 20.77
CA GLY A 62 2.28 -4.43 21.40
C GLY A 62 0.91 -4.99 21.74
N THR A 63 0.06 -4.10 22.23
CA THR A 63 -1.35 -4.34 22.54
C THR A 63 -2.17 -3.08 22.27
N PHE A 64 -3.32 -3.20 21.63
CA PHE A 64 -4.34 -2.16 21.56
C PHE A 64 -5.49 -2.53 22.50
N ASN A 65 -5.73 -1.74 23.54
CA ASN A 65 -6.93 -1.87 24.37
C ASN A 65 -7.83 -0.67 24.07
N ASN A 66 -8.99 -0.91 23.46
CA ASN A 66 -10.15 -0.03 23.12
C ASN A 66 -9.90 1.43 22.70
N THR A 67 -8.98 2.14 23.34
CA THR A 67 -8.60 3.53 23.14
C THR A 67 -7.10 3.77 23.00
N GLU A 68 -6.24 2.82 23.38
CA GLU A 68 -4.80 3.03 23.45
C GLU A 68 -4.01 1.89 22.80
N LEU A 69 -3.13 2.28 21.86
CA LEU A 69 -2.11 1.40 21.29
C LEU A 69 -0.81 1.51 22.11
N MET A 70 -0.48 0.45 22.84
CA MET A 70 0.79 0.32 23.54
C MET A 70 1.74 -0.54 22.70
N MET A 71 2.82 0.06 22.18
CA MET A 71 3.86 -0.65 21.43
C MET A 71 5.14 -0.75 22.24
N ASP A 72 5.65 -1.95 22.39
CA ASP A 72 6.99 -2.21 22.91
C ASP A 72 8.01 -2.01 21.77
N LYS A 73 8.42 -0.75 21.61
CA LYS A 73 9.41 -0.34 20.61
C LYS A 73 10.73 -1.11 20.71
N SER A 74 11.10 -1.59 21.90
CA SER A 74 12.32 -2.38 22.10
C SER A 74 12.28 -3.74 21.41
N LYS A 75 11.09 -4.21 21.01
CA LYS A 75 10.87 -5.47 20.29
C LYS A 75 10.67 -5.28 18.80
N ILE A 76 10.46 -4.06 18.32
CA ILE A 76 10.33 -3.80 16.88
C ILE A 76 11.69 -4.04 16.22
N ARG A 77 11.72 -4.84 15.17
CA ARG A 77 12.90 -5.09 14.34
C ARG A 77 12.59 -4.77 12.89
N GLU A 78 13.56 -4.21 12.19
CA GLU A 78 13.65 -4.36 10.74
C GLU A 78 14.93 -5.12 10.41
N TYR A 79 15.19 -5.34 9.12
CA TYR A 79 16.44 -5.91 8.66
C TYR A 79 17.10 -4.94 7.69
N ASP A 80 18.41 -4.80 7.80
CA ASP A 80 19.19 -4.17 6.76
C ASP A 80 19.34 -5.08 5.54
N ASN A 81 20.01 -4.56 4.52
CA ASN A 81 20.24 -5.23 3.25
C ASN A 81 21.13 -6.48 3.33
N THR A 82 21.81 -6.68 4.46
CA THR A 82 22.62 -7.86 4.76
C THR A 82 21.91 -8.84 5.69
N GLY A 83 20.66 -8.55 6.06
CA GLY A 83 19.87 -9.37 6.98
C GLY A 83 20.20 -9.13 8.45
N ASN A 84 20.96 -8.09 8.81
CA ASN A 84 21.16 -7.75 10.22
C ASN A 84 19.93 -7.03 10.76
N GLU A 85 19.60 -7.30 12.02
CA GLU A 85 18.51 -6.63 12.71
C GLU A 85 18.79 -5.14 12.94
N LEU A 86 17.82 -4.31 12.54
CA LEU A 86 17.74 -2.89 12.86
C LEU A 86 16.78 -2.69 14.04
N LEU A 87 17.23 -1.94 15.05
CA LEU A 87 16.45 -1.63 16.24
C LEU A 87 15.71 -0.31 16.07
N TRP A 88 14.45 -0.26 16.51
CA TRP A 88 13.75 1.02 16.65
C TRP A 88 14.52 1.98 17.57
N PRO A 89 14.66 3.29 17.23
CA PRO A 89 14.08 4.00 16.09
C PRO A 89 14.95 4.01 14.83
N ASN A 90 16.10 3.34 14.85
CA ASN A 90 17.09 3.29 13.76
C ASN A 90 16.67 2.28 12.68
N ILE A 91 15.40 2.28 12.33
CA ILE A 91 14.84 1.51 11.22
C ILE A 91 14.99 2.29 9.91
N ASN A 92 14.98 1.58 8.79
CA ASN A 92 15.10 2.22 7.49
C ASN A 92 13.76 2.82 7.10
N TYR A 93 13.58 4.11 7.34
CA TYR A 93 12.41 4.81 6.82
C TYR A 93 12.46 4.81 5.29
N ALA A 94 11.36 4.47 4.65
CA ALA A 94 11.13 4.74 3.23
C ALA A 94 11.00 6.26 3.03
N GLN A 95 12.13 6.96 3.15
CA GLN A 95 12.25 8.39 2.94
C GLN A 95 13.44 8.60 2.01
N CYS A 96 13.23 9.41 0.97
CA CYS A 96 14.35 9.95 0.23
C CYS A 96 15.23 10.74 1.21
N LYS A 97 16.54 10.75 0.99
CA LYS A 97 17.48 11.57 1.78
C LYS A 97 16.89 12.96 1.97
N GLU A 98 16.98 13.57 3.16
CA GLU A 98 16.37 14.87 3.45
C GLU A 98 16.73 15.99 2.44
N SER A 99 17.90 15.88 1.79
CA SER A 99 18.36 16.79 0.74
C SER A 99 17.82 16.49 -0.66
N ARG A 100 17.14 15.36 -0.85
CA ARG A 100 16.50 14.91 -2.09
C ARG A 100 14.99 14.91 -1.89
N ARG A 101 14.29 15.72 -2.69
CA ARG A 101 12.85 15.52 -2.86
C ARG A 101 12.65 14.12 -3.44
N CYS A 102 11.74 13.34 -2.86
CA CYS A 102 11.10 12.19 -3.53
C CYS A 102 10.31 12.73 -4.72
N SER A 103 11.05 13.18 -5.71
CA SER A 103 10.50 13.66 -6.95
C SER A 103 10.14 12.40 -7.71
N SER A 104 8.98 12.40 -8.36
CA SER A 104 8.67 11.48 -9.45
C SER A 104 9.90 11.28 -10.34
N CYS A 105 10.07 10.12 -10.96
CA CYS A 105 11.24 9.81 -11.80
C CYS A 105 11.55 10.93 -12.81
N ILE A 106 12.41 11.89 -12.44
CA ILE A 106 12.74 13.06 -13.26
C ILE A 106 13.81 12.69 -14.30
N LEU A 107 14.48 11.54 -14.14
CA LEU A 107 15.58 11.12 -15.00
C LEU A 107 15.16 10.01 -15.97
N GLN A 108 15.35 10.29 -17.25
CA GLN A 108 15.00 9.41 -18.36
C GLN A 108 15.78 8.08 -18.36
N GLU A 109 16.97 8.07 -17.75
CA GLU A 109 17.86 6.91 -17.67
C GLU A 109 17.43 5.85 -16.63
N VAL A 110 16.45 6.15 -15.77
CA VAL A 110 15.91 5.22 -14.76
C VAL A 110 14.73 4.41 -15.31
N TYR A 111 14.22 4.76 -16.50
CA TYR A 111 13.04 4.13 -17.08
C TYR A 111 13.27 2.66 -17.48
N ASP A 112 14.43 2.31 -18.01
CA ASP A 112 14.60 0.98 -18.63
C ASP A 112 15.24 -0.07 -17.71
N LYS A 113 15.75 0.35 -16.54
CA LYS A 113 16.36 -0.59 -15.60
C LYS A 113 15.30 -1.45 -14.93
N VAL A 114 15.40 -2.75 -15.20
CA VAL A 114 14.62 -3.81 -14.58
C VAL A 114 15.55 -4.60 -13.66
N TYR A 115 15.14 -4.82 -12.41
CA TYR A 115 15.82 -5.82 -11.59
C TYR A 115 15.24 -7.18 -11.93
N PHE A 116 16.09 -8.09 -12.39
CA PHE A 116 15.67 -9.43 -12.76
C PHE A 116 16.57 -10.49 -12.13
N ARG A 117 15.93 -11.47 -11.49
CA ARG A 117 16.54 -12.71 -11.02
C ARG A 117 15.74 -13.87 -11.59
N ASN A 118 16.42 -14.78 -12.27
CA ASN A 118 15.77 -15.96 -12.83
C ASN A 118 15.41 -16.97 -11.72
N GLY A 119 14.41 -17.79 -11.99
CA GLY A 119 13.97 -18.91 -11.15
C GLY A 119 13.07 -19.86 -11.94
N ASP A 120 12.60 -20.92 -11.29
CA ASP A 120 11.59 -21.83 -11.84
C ASP A 120 10.22 -21.14 -11.91
N LEU A 121 9.91 -20.35 -10.88
CA LEU A 121 8.73 -19.49 -10.77
C LEU A 121 9.21 -18.03 -10.66
N ILE A 122 8.44 -17.07 -11.16
CA ILE A 122 8.75 -15.64 -11.05
C ILE A 122 7.61 -14.92 -10.35
N VAL A 123 7.95 -14.15 -9.32
CA VAL A 123 7.07 -13.10 -8.78
C VAL A 123 7.51 -11.76 -9.35
N ALA A 124 6.57 -11.00 -9.91
CA ALA A 124 6.86 -9.64 -10.35
C ALA A 124 6.47 -8.64 -9.26
N GLY A 125 7.36 -7.71 -8.92
CA GLY A 125 7.06 -6.55 -8.09
C GLY A 125 6.86 -5.31 -8.95
N ILE A 126 5.80 -4.55 -8.72
CA ILE A 126 5.62 -3.22 -9.33
C ILE A 126 5.71 -2.19 -8.21
N VAL A 127 6.80 -1.44 -8.16
CA VAL A 127 7.09 -0.52 -7.05
C VAL A 127 7.58 0.82 -7.58
N PRO A 128 7.31 1.94 -6.89
CA PRO A 128 7.91 3.23 -7.25
C PRO A 128 9.34 3.27 -6.70
N VAL A 129 10.33 2.89 -7.52
CA VAL A 129 11.75 2.94 -7.15
C VAL A 129 12.27 4.35 -7.45
N TYR A 130 12.56 5.12 -6.40
CA TYR A 130 13.17 6.45 -6.53
C TYR A 130 14.69 6.43 -6.35
N ASP A 131 15.18 5.51 -5.52
CA ASP A 131 16.60 5.16 -5.38
C ASP A 131 16.69 3.63 -5.41
N GLY A 132 17.66 3.09 -6.15
CA GLY A 132 17.88 1.65 -6.23
C GLY A 132 18.37 1.12 -4.88
N GLY A 133 17.46 0.63 -4.05
CA GLY A 133 17.83 -0.21 -2.93
C GLY A 133 18.61 -1.43 -3.43
N THR A 134 19.68 -1.79 -2.73
CA THR A 134 20.51 -2.97 -3.05
C THR A 134 19.94 -4.27 -2.49
N ASP A 135 18.82 -4.15 -1.79
CA ASP A 135 18.32 -5.13 -0.85
C ASP A 135 17.52 -6.16 -1.62
N ASP A 136 17.86 -7.43 -1.43
CA ASP A 136 17.17 -8.53 -2.08
C ASP A 136 15.90 -8.88 -1.29
N PRO A 137 14.69 -8.58 -1.81
CA PRO A 137 13.44 -8.85 -1.10
C PRO A 137 13.16 -10.36 -0.98
N LEU A 138 13.94 -11.21 -1.67
CA LEU A 138 13.89 -12.67 -1.61
C LEU A 138 15.04 -13.29 -0.81
N ALA A 139 15.88 -12.52 -0.12
CA ALA A 139 16.97 -13.05 0.71
C ALA A 139 16.46 -13.84 1.94
N SER A 140 15.18 -13.68 2.30
CA SER A 140 14.48 -14.45 3.34
C SER A 140 14.14 -15.86 2.85
N PRO A 141 14.08 -16.90 3.72
CA PRO A 141 13.99 -18.30 3.29
C PRO A 141 12.56 -18.71 2.87
N TYR A 142 12.06 -18.14 1.77
CA TYR A 142 10.79 -18.55 1.15
C TYR A 142 10.83 -19.95 0.52
N GLY A 143 11.99 -20.62 0.53
CA GLY A 143 12.17 -21.97 0.00
C GLY A 143 11.26 -23.03 0.64
N GLN A 144 10.75 -22.77 1.86
CA GLN A 144 9.77 -23.64 2.50
C GLN A 144 8.37 -23.58 1.84
N LEU A 145 8.01 -22.47 1.18
CA LEU A 145 6.70 -22.30 0.54
C LEU A 145 6.59 -23.03 -0.81
N PHE A 146 7.72 -23.28 -1.47
CA PHE A 146 7.75 -23.94 -2.79
C PHE A 146 8.82 -25.03 -2.85
N PRO A 147 8.56 -26.21 -2.24
CA PRO A 147 9.54 -27.29 -2.15
C PRO A 147 10.08 -27.69 -3.53
N GLY A 148 11.40 -27.68 -3.69
CA GLY A 148 12.07 -28.08 -4.93
C GLY A 148 11.91 -27.10 -6.10
N LYS A 149 11.44 -25.87 -5.86
CA LYS A 149 11.36 -24.80 -6.87
C LYS A 149 12.08 -23.55 -6.39
N SER A 150 12.86 -22.95 -7.29
CA SER A 150 13.47 -21.64 -7.07
C SER A 150 12.49 -20.51 -7.43
N ILE A 151 12.43 -19.47 -6.59
CA ILE A 151 11.65 -18.26 -6.85
C ILE A 151 12.59 -17.18 -7.40
N GLY A 152 12.32 -16.76 -8.63
CA GLY A 152 12.91 -15.60 -9.27
C GLY A 152 12.09 -14.33 -9.02
N LEU A 153 12.68 -13.20 -9.36
CA LEU A 153 12.12 -11.87 -9.14
C LEU A 153 12.18 -11.02 -10.39
N LEU A 154 11.11 -10.27 -10.65
CA LEU A 154 11.09 -9.21 -11.66
C LEU A 154 10.59 -7.92 -11.01
N ILE A 155 11.44 -6.91 -10.81
CA ILE A 155 10.98 -5.61 -10.29
C ILE A 155 10.85 -4.59 -11.41
N LEU A 156 9.65 -4.05 -11.56
CA LEU A 156 9.32 -2.97 -12.47
C LEU A 156 9.22 -1.66 -11.69
N ASN A 157 10.04 -0.69 -12.08
CA ASN A 157 9.87 0.67 -11.59
C ASN A 157 8.64 1.32 -12.26
N SER A 158 7.62 1.59 -11.45
CA SER A 158 6.38 2.24 -11.88
C SER A 158 6.50 3.76 -12.00
N CYS A 159 7.47 4.39 -11.32
CA CYS A 159 7.65 5.84 -11.27
C CYS A 159 6.41 6.64 -10.85
N ASP A 160 5.48 6.01 -10.13
CA ASP A 160 4.13 6.55 -9.85
C ASP A 160 3.35 6.95 -11.12
N GLN A 161 3.67 6.35 -12.27
CA GLN A 161 3.07 6.65 -13.56
C GLN A 161 2.26 5.44 -14.08
N PRO A 162 0.92 5.52 -14.10
CA PRO A 162 0.07 4.40 -14.51
C PRO A 162 0.37 3.86 -15.92
N LEU A 163 0.49 4.77 -16.90
CA LEU A 163 0.72 4.39 -18.31
C LEU A 163 2.09 3.74 -18.52
N LEU A 164 3.11 4.20 -17.81
CA LEU A 164 4.45 3.62 -17.89
C LEU A 164 4.47 2.19 -17.37
N ALA A 165 3.90 1.96 -16.18
CA ALA A 165 3.82 0.63 -15.58
C ALA A 165 3.02 -0.33 -16.46
N GLN A 166 1.88 0.14 -16.99
CA GLN A 166 1.04 -0.61 -17.92
C GLN A 166 1.81 -1.00 -19.20
N HIS A 167 2.46 -0.05 -19.84
CA HIS A 167 3.22 -0.27 -21.07
C HIS A 167 4.37 -1.28 -20.87
N LYS A 168 5.18 -1.10 -19.81
CA LYS A 168 6.28 -2.02 -19.49
C LYS A 168 5.80 -3.44 -19.27
N LEU A 169 4.77 -3.61 -18.45
CA LEU A 169 4.20 -4.91 -18.15
C LEU A 169 3.66 -5.59 -19.41
N LEU A 170 2.90 -4.86 -20.24
CA LEU A 170 2.37 -5.37 -21.50
C LEU A 170 3.49 -5.81 -22.46
N SER A 171 4.54 -5.00 -22.59
CA SER A 171 5.69 -5.30 -23.44
C SER A 171 6.38 -6.61 -22.99
N ILE A 172 6.65 -6.75 -21.69
CA ILE A 172 7.29 -7.95 -21.12
C ILE A 172 6.42 -9.20 -21.32
N LEU A 173 5.10 -9.09 -21.13
CA LEU A 173 4.20 -10.24 -21.28
C LEU A 173 3.99 -10.64 -22.74
N ASN A 174 4.10 -9.72 -23.70
CA ASN A 174 4.00 -10.03 -25.14
C ASN A 174 5.32 -10.52 -25.73
N ASN A 175 6.42 -9.83 -25.41
CA ASN A 175 7.68 -9.95 -26.16
C ASN A 175 8.79 -10.68 -25.36
N GLY A 176 8.55 -10.96 -24.08
CA GLY A 176 9.58 -11.40 -23.14
C GLY A 176 10.39 -10.22 -22.58
N LEU A 177 11.24 -10.52 -21.61
CA LEU A 177 12.16 -9.55 -21.01
C LEU A 177 13.51 -9.62 -21.75
N LEU A 178 13.95 -8.51 -22.33
CA LEU A 178 15.29 -8.36 -22.87
C LEU A 178 16.23 -7.86 -21.77
N LEU A 179 17.29 -8.63 -21.49
CA LEU A 179 18.33 -8.25 -20.53
C LEU A 179 19.47 -7.49 -21.23
N ASP A 180 20.26 -6.73 -20.46
CA ASP A 180 21.38 -5.92 -20.95
C ASP A 180 22.43 -6.72 -21.76
N ASN A 181 22.51 -8.04 -21.53
CA ASN A 181 23.39 -8.95 -22.26
C ASN A 181 22.74 -9.51 -23.55
N ASN A 182 21.68 -8.89 -24.07
CA ASN A 182 20.87 -9.32 -25.22
C ASN A 182 20.19 -10.70 -25.06
N THR A 183 20.06 -11.22 -23.84
CA THR A 183 19.31 -12.45 -23.60
C THR A 183 17.82 -12.14 -23.47
N SER A 184 16.98 -12.86 -24.21
CA SER A 184 15.52 -12.81 -24.05
C SER A 184 15.04 -13.88 -23.08
N VAL A 185 14.23 -13.48 -22.11
CA VAL A 185 13.64 -14.37 -21.10
C VAL A 185 12.12 -14.38 -21.26
N ASN A 186 11.54 -15.58 -21.39
CA ASN A 186 10.09 -15.75 -21.39
C ASN A 186 9.53 -15.71 -19.96
N VAL A 187 9.33 -14.49 -19.45
CA VAL A 187 8.76 -14.23 -18.11
C VAL A 187 7.34 -14.77 -18.00
N LYS A 188 6.52 -14.61 -19.04
CA LYS A 188 5.12 -15.03 -19.06
C LYS A 188 4.95 -16.49 -18.63
N SER A 189 5.76 -17.40 -19.17
CA SER A 189 5.67 -18.83 -18.85
C SER A 189 5.97 -19.19 -17.39
N LYS A 190 6.66 -18.32 -16.66
CA LYS A 190 7.12 -18.55 -15.28
C LYS A 190 6.43 -17.65 -14.25
N LEU A 191 5.74 -16.60 -14.69
CA LEU A 191 5.08 -15.63 -13.82
C LEU A 191 3.93 -16.29 -13.06
N ILE A 192 3.96 -16.22 -11.73
CA ILE A 192 2.91 -16.77 -10.86
C ILE A 192 2.03 -15.70 -10.22
N GLY A 193 2.45 -14.44 -10.24
CA GLY A 193 1.68 -13.33 -9.71
C GLY A 193 2.47 -12.04 -9.62
N ILE A 194 1.75 -10.96 -9.31
CA ILE A 194 2.31 -9.63 -9.13
C ILE A 194 2.11 -9.16 -7.69
N ALA A 195 3.16 -8.65 -7.08
CA ALA A 195 3.12 -7.91 -5.81
C ALA A 195 3.18 -6.40 -6.09
N GLY A 196 2.26 -5.65 -5.49
CA GLY A 196 2.03 -4.24 -5.81
C GLY A 196 0.94 -4.03 -6.85
N PRO A 197 0.72 -2.77 -7.27
CA PRO A 197 1.53 -1.58 -6.98
C PRO A 197 1.17 -0.80 -5.70
N TYR A 198 1.91 0.30 -5.47
CA TYR A 198 1.64 1.27 -4.40
C TYR A 198 0.36 2.07 -4.67
N SER A 199 0.33 2.83 -5.78
CA SER A 199 -0.75 3.77 -6.09
C SER A 199 -1.94 3.09 -6.74
N SER A 200 -3.14 3.45 -6.27
CA SER A 200 -4.41 2.93 -6.80
C SER A 200 -4.57 3.15 -8.31
N SER A 201 -4.10 4.29 -8.84
CA SER A 201 -4.16 4.56 -10.28
C SER A 201 -3.26 3.63 -11.09
N ILE A 202 -2.12 3.21 -10.54
CA ILE A 202 -1.25 2.22 -11.17
C ILE A 202 -1.93 0.86 -11.13
N SER A 203 -2.53 0.49 -9.99
CA SER A 203 -3.28 -0.77 -9.84
C SER A 203 -4.35 -0.93 -10.91
N VAL A 204 -5.11 0.12 -11.19
CA VAL A 204 -6.10 0.15 -12.28
C VAL A 204 -5.43 -0.13 -13.62
N ALA A 205 -4.40 0.64 -13.98
CA ALA A 205 -3.76 0.52 -15.30
C ALA A 205 -3.10 -0.85 -15.53
N VAL A 206 -2.44 -1.42 -14.51
CA VAL A 206 -1.85 -2.76 -14.64
C VAL A 206 -2.92 -3.86 -14.62
N SER A 207 -4.07 -3.63 -13.95
CA SER A 207 -5.20 -4.57 -13.96
C SER A 207 -5.74 -4.81 -15.37
N ASP A 208 -5.77 -3.78 -16.23
CA ASP A 208 -6.21 -3.91 -17.62
C ASP A 208 -5.35 -4.91 -18.40
N VAL A 209 -4.03 -4.89 -18.14
CA VAL A 209 -3.08 -5.82 -18.76
C VAL A 209 -3.25 -7.21 -18.14
N LEU A 210 -3.20 -7.31 -16.82
CA LEU A 210 -3.22 -8.59 -16.12
C LEU A 210 -4.51 -9.37 -16.35
N SER A 211 -5.64 -8.68 -16.47
CA SER A 211 -6.92 -9.31 -16.75
C SER A 211 -6.95 -10.00 -18.12
N LYS A 212 -6.22 -9.46 -19.11
CA LYS A 212 -6.06 -10.10 -20.43
C LYS A 212 -5.24 -11.40 -20.36
N PHE A 213 -4.29 -11.48 -19.42
CA PHE A 213 -3.39 -12.63 -19.29
C PHE A 213 -3.78 -13.60 -18.17
N GLY A 214 -4.77 -13.26 -17.34
CA GLY A 214 -5.24 -14.09 -16.23
C GLY A 214 -4.30 -14.13 -15.02
N TYR A 215 -3.45 -13.11 -14.85
CA TYR A 215 -2.54 -13.03 -13.71
C TYR A 215 -3.13 -12.24 -12.56
N VAL A 216 -2.93 -12.74 -11.35
CA VAL A 216 -3.29 -12.06 -10.12
C VAL A 216 -2.29 -10.94 -9.79
N GLN A 217 -2.81 -9.80 -9.31
CA GLN A 217 -2.03 -8.81 -8.58
C GLN A 217 -2.49 -8.69 -7.12
N VAL A 218 -1.51 -8.59 -6.21
CA VAL A 218 -1.68 -8.36 -4.78
C VAL A 218 -1.07 -7.02 -4.41
N ALA A 219 -1.88 -5.97 -4.36
CA ALA A 219 -1.41 -4.65 -4.01
C ALA A 219 -1.14 -4.51 -2.51
N TYR A 220 -0.05 -3.83 -2.17
CA TYR A 220 0.34 -3.59 -0.77
C TYR A 220 -0.15 -2.24 -0.22
N ALA A 221 -0.49 -1.28 -1.09
CA ALA A 221 -0.92 0.06 -0.64
C ALA A 221 -2.04 0.69 -1.47
N SER A 222 -2.59 0.02 -2.49
CA SER A 222 -3.69 0.56 -3.28
C SER A 222 -5.04 0.37 -2.57
N THR A 223 -5.57 1.45 -2.00
CA THR A 223 -6.74 1.41 -1.11
C THR A 223 -8.03 1.96 -1.71
N ALA A 224 -8.01 2.42 -2.97
CA ALA A 224 -9.20 2.97 -3.63
C ALA A 224 -10.37 1.98 -3.59
N VAL A 225 -11.56 2.48 -3.29
CA VAL A 225 -12.76 1.65 -3.09
C VAL A 225 -13.15 0.93 -4.39
N ASP A 226 -13.01 1.59 -5.54
CA ASP A 226 -13.35 1.04 -6.85
C ASP A 226 -12.63 -0.27 -7.19
N LEU A 227 -11.41 -0.46 -6.68
CA LEU A 227 -10.61 -1.67 -6.91
C LEU A 227 -11.25 -2.94 -6.31
N SER A 228 -12.27 -2.78 -5.47
CA SER A 228 -13.04 -3.88 -4.88
C SER A 228 -14.12 -4.43 -5.82
N ASP A 229 -14.41 -3.75 -6.95
CA ASP A 229 -15.36 -4.24 -7.96
C ASP A 229 -14.75 -5.39 -8.77
N ARG A 230 -15.26 -6.61 -8.55
CA ARG A 230 -14.78 -7.84 -9.20
C ARG A 230 -15.20 -7.97 -10.65
N ASN A 231 -16.27 -7.29 -11.07
CA ASN A 231 -16.67 -7.28 -12.47
C ASN A 231 -15.66 -6.47 -13.29
N LYS A 232 -15.12 -5.40 -12.68
CA LYS A 232 -14.12 -4.54 -13.30
C LYS A 232 -12.68 -5.05 -13.09
N TYR A 233 -12.37 -5.61 -11.92
CA TYR A 233 -11.02 -6.04 -11.53
C TYR A 233 -10.99 -7.49 -10.99
N PRO A 234 -11.28 -8.50 -11.82
CA PRO A 234 -11.43 -9.90 -11.36
C PRO A 234 -10.15 -10.52 -10.78
N TYR A 235 -8.98 -10.02 -11.19
CA TYR A 235 -7.66 -10.51 -10.77
C TYR A 235 -6.95 -9.60 -9.76
N PHE A 236 -7.62 -8.55 -9.26
CA PHE A 236 -7.06 -7.68 -8.22
C PHE A 236 -7.36 -8.24 -6.82
N THR A 237 -6.38 -8.15 -5.94
CA THR A 237 -6.54 -8.27 -4.48
C THR A 237 -5.56 -7.31 -3.80
N ARG A 238 -5.74 -7.09 -2.51
CA ARG A 238 -4.85 -6.30 -1.68
C ARG A 238 -4.80 -6.82 -0.25
N VAL A 239 -3.68 -6.52 0.42
CA VAL A 239 -3.53 -6.73 1.86
C VAL A 239 -3.93 -5.51 2.68
N SER A 240 -4.16 -4.37 2.04
CA SER A 240 -4.62 -3.14 2.68
C SER A 240 -6.15 -3.06 2.76
N THR A 241 -6.67 -2.26 3.69
CA THR A 241 -8.12 -2.03 3.85
C THR A 241 -8.60 -0.94 2.87
N PRO A 242 -9.79 -1.07 2.25
CA PRO A 242 -10.37 0.00 1.43
C PRO A 242 -10.62 1.30 2.19
N ASP A 243 -10.55 2.41 1.45
CA ASP A 243 -10.73 3.77 1.96
C ASP A 243 -12.14 4.08 2.48
N ASN A 244 -13.15 3.26 2.18
CA ASN A 244 -14.49 3.40 2.77
C ASN A 244 -14.47 3.20 4.30
N ARG A 245 -13.56 2.36 4.81
CA ARG A 245 -13.36 2.19 6.26
C ARG A 245 -12.67 3.39 6.88
N GLN A 246 -11.68 3.96 6.17
CA GLN A 246 -10.98 5.16 6.63
C GLN A 246 -11.92 6.37 6.67
N THR A 247 -12.72 6.58 5.64
CA THR A 247 -13.71 7.68 5.58
C THR A 247 -14.81 7.52 6.63
N GLN A 248 -15.27 6.29 6.90
CA GLN A 248 -16.16 5.99 8.02
C GLN A 248 -15.54 6.38 9.38
N ALA A 249 -14.27 6.02 9.60
CA ALA A 249 -13.56 6.39 10.82
C ALA A 249 -13.39 7.92 10.95
N MET A 250 -13.06 8.62 9.86
CA MET A 250 -12.97 10.09 9.83
C MET A 250 -14.30 10.74 10.26
N MET A 251 -15.44 10.26 9.76
CA MET A 251 -16.75 10.78 10.16
C MET A 251 -17.05 10.54 11.64
N ARG A 252 -16.73 9.33 12.15
CA ARG A 252 -16.88 9.04 13.58
C ARG A 252 -16.02 9.96 14.44
N ILE A 253 -14.78 10.21 14.05
CA ILE A 253 -13.90 11.15 14.75
C ILE A 253 -14.53 12.54 14.77
N ILE A 254 -15.05 13.05 13.66
CA ILE A 254 -15.68 14.37 13.59
C ILE A 254 -16.88 14.47 14.54
N LYS A 255 -17.79 13.49 14.51
CA LYS A 255 -19.00 13.47 15.35
C LYS A 255 -18.71 13.33 16.85
N HIS A 256 -17.65 12.62 17.22
CA HIS A 256 -17.27 12.43 18.63
C HIS A 256 -16.18 13.40 19.10
N SER A 257 -15.68 14.26 18.21
CA SER A 257 -14.72 15.30 18.59
C SER A 257 -15.41 16.42 19.36
N LYS A 258 -14.65 17.13 20.19
CA LYS A 258 -15.10 18.35 20.86
C LYS A 258 -15.56 19.45 19.89
N TYR A 259 -15.16 19.36 18.62
CA TYR A 259 -15.52 20.31 17.59
C TYR A 259 -16.93 20.06 17.02
N ASN A 260 -17.43 18.81 17.09
CA ASN A 260 -18.75 18.33 16.61
C ASN A 260 -19.31 19.17 15.46
N SER A 261 -18.57 19.23 14.35
CA SER A 261 -18.85 20.18 13.28
C SER A 261 -19.84 19.59 12.29
N GLU A 262 -20.90 20.34 12.01
CA GLU A 262 -21.88 20.02 10.95
C GLU A 262 -21.33 20.33 9.54
N TYR A 263 -20.24 21.09 9.43
CA TYR A 263 -19.68 21.53 8.15
C TYR A 263 -18.19 21.26 8.04
N ILE A 264 -17.80 20.53 7.01
CA ILE A 264 -16.40 20.20 6.71
C ILE A 264 -16.01 20.70 5.32
N GLN A 265 -14.71 20.88 5.10
CA GLN A 265 -14.13 21.02 3.76
C GLN A 265 -13.32 19.77 3.43
N PHE A 266 -13.29 19.40 2.16
CA PHE A 266 -12.59 18.20 1.71
C PHE A 266 -11.57 18.54 0.62
N VAL A 267 -10.33 18.14 0.81
CA VAL A 267 -9.24 18.33 -0.16
C VAL A 267 -8.71 16.95 -0.55
N TYR A 268 -8.67 16.65 -1.84
CA TYR A 268 -8.30 15.33 -2.33
C TYR A 268 -7.42 15.38 -3.57
N SER A 269 -6.59 14.36 -3.76
CA SER A 269 -5.77 14.25 -4.96
C SER A 269 -6.62 13.91 -6.17
N LYS A 270 -6.31 14.54 -7.31
CA LYS A 270 -6.81 14.08 -8.61
C LYS A 270 -6.38 12.63 -8.89
N GLY A 271 -7.26 11.87 -9.54
CA GLY A 271 -7.04 10.48 -9.90
C GLY A 271 -7.69 9.48 -8.95
N THR A 272 -7.65 8.21 -9.35
CA THR A 272 -8.41 7.09 -8.76
C THR A 272 -8.45 7.07 -7.22
N TYR A 273 -7.31 7.33 -6.56
CA TYR A 273 -7.25 7.30 -5.09
C TYR A 273 -8.10 8.40 -4.44
N GLY A 274 -7.86 9.67 -4.78
CA GLY A 274 -8.57 10.77 -4.12
C GLY A 274 -10.01 10.90 -4.60
N GLU A 275 -10.32 10.57 -5.85
CA GLU A 275 -11.69 10.57 -6.38
C GLU A 275 -12.55 9.45 -5.75
N ALA A 276 -12.02 8.23 -5.61
CA ALA A 276 -12.74 7.18 -4.88
C ALA A 276 -12.88 7.52 -3.38
N GLY A 277 -11.86 8.14 -2.79
CA GLY A 277 -11.91 8.66 -1.42
C GLY A 277 -12.98 9.75 -1.24
N ARG A 278 -13.14 10.65 -2.22
CA ARG A 278 -14.21 11.66 -2.26
C ARG A 278 -15.58 11.01 -2.22
N ASP A 279 -15.81 10.05 -3.10
CA ASP A 279 -17.13 9.45 -3.25
C ASP A 279 -17.47 8.58 -2.03
N ALA A 280 -16.49 7.90 -1.43
CA ALA A 280 -16.64 7.22 -0.15
C ALA A 280 -16.95 8.20 1.00
N LEU A 281 -16.23 9.33 1.08
CA LEU A 281 -16.44 10.35 2.10
C LEU A 281 -17.84 10.96 1.98
N ARG A 282 -18.31 11.28 0.77
CA ARG A 282 -19.67 11.78 0.53
C ARG A 282 -20.73 10.85 1.11
N GLN A 283 -20.60 9.54 0.85
CA GLN A 283 -21.53 8.55 1.37
C GLN A 283 -21.53 8.48 2.89
N GLU A 284 -20.35 8.49 3.52
CA GLU A 284 -20.24 8.44 4.99
C GLU A 284 -20.67 9.76 5.64
N ALA A 285 -20.43 10.91 5.01
CA ALA A 285 -20.85 12.22 5.48
C ALA A 285 -22.39 12.34 5.53
N VAL A 286 -23.09 11.82 4.49
CA VAL A 286 -24.56 11.74 4.49
C VAL A 286 -25.06 10.91 5.68
N LYS A 287 -24.46 9.74 5.93
CA LYS A 287 -24.84 8.87 7.06
C LYS A 287 -24.56 9.51 8.42
N ALA A 288 -23.53 10.34 8.50
CA ALA A 288 -23.13 11.04 9.72
C ALA A 288 -23.86 12.37 9.91
N GLU A 289 -24.71 12.79 8.97
CA GLU A 289 -25.38 14.10 8.95
C GLU A 289 -24.37 15.25 9.00
N VAL A 290 -23.30 15.15 8.20
CA VAL A 290 -22.25 16.18 8.08
C VAL A 290 -22.28 16.73 6.65
N CYS A 291 -22.35 18.06 6.51
CA CYS A 291 -22.32 18.75 5.24
C CYS A 291 -20.87 18.99 4.76
N ILE A 292 -20.59 18.65 3.50
CA ILE A 292 -19.35 19.04 2.83
C ILE A 292 -19.56 20.42 2.20
N ALA A 293 -19.00 21.47 2.80
CA ALA A 293 -19.14 22.86 2.33
C ALA A 293 -18.42 23.10 1.00
N GLN A 294 -17.27 22.44 0.81
CA GLN A 294 -16.51 22.48 -0.43
C GLN A 294 -15.65 21.24 -0.60
N GLU A 295 -15.46 20.88 -1.86
CA GLU A 295 -14.51 19.88 -2.31
C GLU A 295 -13.45 20.56 -3.19
N ILE A 296 -12.18 20.25 -2.94
CA ILE A 296 -11.02 20.83 -3.61
C ILE A 296 -10.18 19.67 -4.15
N GLU A 297 -10.24 19.48 -5.46
CA GLU A 297 -9.32 18.59 -6.16
C GLU A 297 -7.93 19.22 -6.25
N VAL A 298 -6.89 18.40 -6.11
CA VAL A 298 -5.47 18.78 -6.16
C VAL A 298 -4.74 17.96 -7.22
N ASP A 299 -4.31 18.62 -8.29
CA ASP A 299 -3.47 18.00 -9.33
C ASP A 299 -1.97 18.11 -9.00
N ASP A 300 -1.16 17.28 -9.65
CA ASP A 300 0.29 17.41 -9.60
C ASP A 300 0.74 18.70 -10.29
N GLY A 301 1.51 19.51 -9.56
CA GLY A 301 1.94 20.82 -10.04
C GLY A 301 0.92 21.95 -9.86
N GLU A 302 -0.21 21.71 -9.19
CA GLU A 302 -1.16 22.79 -8.88
C GLU A 302 -0.52 23.87 -8.00
N ASN A 303 -0.90 25.12 -8.25
CA ASN A 303 -0.46 26.24 -7.44
C ASN A 303 -1.15 26.19 -6.07
N PHE A 304 -0.40 25.80 -5.05
CA PHE A 304 -0.88 25.69 -3.66
C PHE A 304 -1.46 26.99 -3.09
N ASN A 305 -1.11 28.17 -3.62
CA ASN A 305 -1.76 29.43 -3.23
C ASN A 305 -3.23 29.47 -3.65
N LEU A 306 -3.60 28.85 -4.78
CA LEU A 306 -5.01 28.76 -5.19
C LEU A 306 -5.81 27.87 -4.22
N ILE A 307 -5.19 26.82 -3.69
CA ILE A 307 -5.82 25.95 -2.67
C ILE A 307 -6.07 26.76 -1.39
N LYS A 308 -5.14 27.64 -0.99
CA LYS A 308 -5.32 28.56 0.14
C LYS A 308 -6.55 29.44 -0.04
N GLU A 309 -6.69 30.07 -1.21
CA GLU A 309 -7.82 30.94 -1.51
C GLU A 309 -9.14 30.16 -1.56
N LYS A 310 -9.14 28.94 -2.13
CA LYS A 310 -10.29 28.04 -2.10
C LYS A 310 -10.72 27.72 -0.66
N LEU A 311 -9.78 27.35 0.22
CA LEU A 311 -10.07 27.03 1.63
C LEU A 311 -10.62 28.21 2.46
N ARG A 312 -10.31 29.44 2.06
CA ARG A 312 -10.81 30.67 2.71
C ARG A 312 -12.24 31.00 2.35
N LYS A 313 -12.81 30.39 1.30
CA LYS A 313 -14.15 30.70 0.81
C LYS A 313 -15.25 30.33 1.81
N TYR A 314 -15.05 29.29 2.62
CA TYR A 314 -16.03 28.81 3.61
C TYR A 314 -15.44 28.78 5.03
N PRO A 315 -15.17 29.94 5.66
CA PRO A 315 -14.46 30.03 6.93
C PRO A 315 -15.24 29.44 8.13
N PHE A 316 -16.55 29.20 7.98
CA PHE A 316 -17.36 28.51 8.98
C PHE A 316 -17.06 27.00 9.05
N ALA A 317 -16.59 26.39 7.95
CA ALA A 317 -16.20 24.99 7.88
C ALA A 317 -14.73 24.83 8.30
N LYS A 318 -14.51 24.81 9.62
CA LYS A 318 -13.16 24.84 10.23
C LYS A 318 -12.39 23.52 10.12
N ILE A 319 -13.10 22.41 9.96
CA ILE A 319 -12.47 21.09 9.79
C ILE A 319 -12.21 20.87 8.30
N VAL A 320 -10.94 20.65 7.96
CA VAL A 320 -10.50 20.31 6.61
C VAL A 320 -9.99 18.88 6.62
N ILE A 321 -10.64 18.00 5.86
CA ILE A 321 -10.19 16.63 5.65
C ILE A 321 -9.26 16.61 4.45
N LEU A 322 -8.07 16.03 4.64
CA LEU A 322 -7.06 15.87 3.59
C LEU A 322 -7.02 14.40 3.17
N PHE A 323 -7.24 14.14 1.88
CA PHE A 323 -7.19 12.82 1.26
C PHE A 323 -6.23 12.84 0.07
N LEU A 324 -4.96 13.00 0.42
CA LEU A 324 -3.90 13.39 -0.50
C LEU A 324 -2.85 12.30 -0.65
N ARG A 325 -2.22 12.24 -1.81
CA ARG A 325 -0.94 11.53 -2.03
C ARG A 325 0.15 12.21 -1.19
N SER A 326 1.12 11.41 -0.76
CA SER A 326 2.14 11.80 0.22
C SER A 326 2.89 13.09 -0.15
N HIS A 327 3.29 13.26 -1.42
CA HIS A 327 4.02 14.45 -1.88
C HIS A 327 3.19 15.74 -1.90
N GLN A 328 1.85 15.65 -1.85
CA GLN A 328 0.96 16.81 -1.83
C GLN A 328 0.64 17.30 -0.41
N VAL A 329 0.83 16.46 0.62
CA VAL A 329 0.48 16.79 2.02
C VAL A 329 1.33 17.92 2.59
N GLU A 330 2.65 17.83 2.46
CA GLU A 330 3.55 18.82 3.03
C GLU A 330 3.35 20.23 2.44
N PRO A 331 3.30 20.41 1.11
CA PRO A 331 3.01 21.72 0.53
C PRO A 331 1.69 22.33 1.02
N ILE A 332 0.63 21.51 1.17
CA ILE A 332 -0.70 21.98 1.61
C ILE A 332 -0.70 22.34 3.09
N THR A 333 -0.02 21.57 3.94
CA THR A 333 0.02 21.86 5.39
C THR A 333 0.91 23.07 5.70
N ARG A 334 1.98 23.31 4.93
CA ARG A 334 2.84 24.50 5.04
C ARG A 334 2.12 25.82 4.73
N ILE A 335 0.99 25.78 4.03
CA ILE A 335 0.13 26.96 3.79
C ILE A 335 -0.27 27.64 5.10
N ARG A 336 -0.38 26.87 6.20
CA ARG A 336 -0.78 27.36 7.53
C ARG A 336 0.37 27.98 8.32
N SER A 337 1.63 27.57 8.07
CA SER A 337 2.82 28.09 8.77
C SER A 337 3.32 29.43 8.24
N MET A 338 2.83 29.88 7.07
CA MET A 338 3.08 31.23 6.54
C MET A 338 1.95 32.15 7.00
N GLY A 339 2.16 32.73 8.18
CA GLY A 339 1.16 33.35 9.06
C GLY A 339 0.04 34.15 8.41
N VAL A 340 -1.18 33.85 8.88
CA VAL A 340 -2.22 34.83 9.25
C VAL A 340 -2.87 34.30 10.53
#